data_AF-A0A4P9VES2-F1
#
_entry.id   AF-A0A4P9VES2-F1
#
_cell.length_a   1.000
_cell.length_b   1.000
_cell.length_c   1.000
_cell.angle_alpha   90.00
_cell.angle_beta   90.00
_cell.angle_gamma   90.00
#
_symmetry.space_group_name_H-M   'P 1'
#
loop_
_entity.id
_entity.type
_entity.pdbx_description
1 polymer ?
#
loop_
_entity_poly.entity_id
_entity_poly.type
_entity_poly.pdbx_seq_one_letter_code
_entity_poly.pdbx_strand_id
1 'polypeptide(L)'
;MLMYSTIITAITSLFQAYFTNKQHKAELKQAIHNKQLDEIQQGNISASELDSLSIQSRGWKDDFLLIITVTPLVLCFVPEMSDHIKNGFQALNASVPEWYMLALALVYIDTFGFRRILRNVFSNYLNTKIKIGK
;
A
#
# COMPACT_ATOMS: atom_id res chain seq x y z
N MET A 1 15.26 -27.59 -1.73
CA MET A 1 14.98 -27.15 -3.12
C MET A 1 13.48 -27.00 -3.41
N LEU A 2 12.60 -27.80 -2.80
CA LEU A 2 11.14 -27.74 -3.03
C LEU A 2 10.40 -26.61 -2.29
N MET A 3 10.89 -26.15 -1.13
CA MET A 3 10.16 -25.14 -0.33
C MET A 3 10.24 -23.71 -0.90
N TYR A 4 11.35 -23.37 -1.57
CA TYR A 4 11.51 -22.08 -2.26
C TYR A 4 10.58 -21.94 -3.46
N SER A 5 10.36 -23.03 -4.22
CA SER A 5 9.41 -22.97 -5.34
C SER A 5 7.98 -22.79 -4.82
N THR A 6 7.61 -23.42 -3.70
CA THR A 6 6.27 -23.25 -3.11
C THR A 6 5.99 -21.81 -2.70
N ILE A 7 6.96 -21.12 -2.08
CA ILE A 7 6.79 -19.72 -1.66
C ILE A 7 6.76 -18.79 -2.88
N ILE A 8 7.63 -19.00 -3.87
CA ILE A 8 7.63 -18.22 -5.12
C ILE A 8 6.31 -18.41 -5.87
N THR A 9 5.81 -19.65 -5.97
CA THR A 9 4.52 -19.97 -6.60
C THR A 9 3.34 -19.39 -5.80
N ALA A 10 3.40 -19.37 -4.47
CA ALA A 10 2.38 -18.71 -3.65
C ALA A 10 2.37 -17.19 -3.90
N ILE A 11 3.54 -16.56 -4.00
CA ILE A 11 3.64 -15.12 -4.30
C ILE A 11 3.18 -14.81 -5.72
N THR A 12 3.58 -15.60 -6.73
CA THR A 12 3.16 -15.37 -8.12
C THR A 12 1.68 -15.66 -8.33
N SER A 13 1.10 -16.66 -7.68
CA SER A 13 -0.35 -16.94 -7.74
C SER A 13 -1.17 -15.82 -7.10
N LEU A 14 -0.71 -15.25 -5.97
CA LEU A 14 -1.32 -14.05 -5.40
C LEU A 14 -1.23 -12.89 -6.40
N PHE A 15 -0.05 -12.64 -6.98
CA PHE A 15 0.16 -11.56 -7.95
C PHE A 15 -0.72 -11.72 -9.22
N GLN A 16 -0.84 -12.94 -9.74
CA GLN A 16 -1.69 -13.30 -10.88
C GLN A 16 -3.17 -13.08 -10.54
N ALA A 17 -3.61 -13.54 -9.36
CA ALA A 17 -4.96 -13.34 -8.88
C ALA A 17 -5.29 -11.84 -8.75
N TYR A 18 -4.36 -11.02 -8.28
CA TYR A 18 -4.53 -9.55 -8.26
C TYR A 18 -4.68 -8.95 -9.67
N PHE A 19 -3.89 -9.41 -10.65
CA PHE A 19 -3.93 -8.88 -12.01
C PHE A 19 -5.21 -9.27 -12.77
N THR A 20 -5.67 -10.52 -12.63
CA THR A 20 -6.94 -11.02 -13.19
C THR A 20 -8.13 -10.29 -12.55
N ASN A 21 -8.10 -10.07 -11.24
CA ASN A 21 -9.12 -9.27 -10.55
C ASN A 21 -9.16 -7.81 -11.04
N LYS A 22 -8.02 -7.24 -11.48
CA LYS A 22 -7.98 -5.88 -12.03
C LYS A 22 -8.62 -5.79 -13.43
N GLN A 23 -8.42 -6.80 -14.28
CA GLN A 23 -9.06 -6.87 -15.60
C GLN A 23 -10.59 -6.99 -15.47
N HIS A 24 -11.08 -7.91 -14.63
CA HIS A 24 -12.51 -8.04 -14.37
C HIS A 24 -13.11 -6.77 -13.74
N LYS A 25 -12.37 -6.06 -12.88
CA LYS A 25 -12.80 -4.78 -12.32
C LYS A 25 -12.85 -3.64 -13.35
N ALA A 26 -12.01 -3.66 -14.39
CA ALA A 26 -12.06 -2.67 -15.45
C ALA A 26 -13.30 -2.84 -16.33
N GLU A 27 -13.65 -4.08 -16.66
CA GLU A 27 -14.88 -4.43 -17.38
C GLU A 27 -16.13 -4.12 -16.55
N LEU A 28 -16.13 -4.47 -15.26
CA LEU A 28 -17.21 -4.10 -14.34
C LEU A 28 -17.38 -2.59 -14.20
N LYS A 29 -16.28 -1.82 -14.15
CA LYS A 29 -16.35 -0.35 -14.09
C LYS A 29 -17.00 0.25 -15.33
N GLN A 30 -16.77 -0.32 -16.52
CA GLN A 30 -17.45 0.13 -17.74
C GLN A 30 -18.95 -0.20 -17.69
N ALA A 31 -19.32 -1.40 -17.23
CA ALA A 31 -20.72 -1.78 -17.08
C ALA A 31 -21.45 -0.95 -16.01
N ILE A 32 -20.78 -0.65 -14.89
CA ILE A 32 -21.31 0.20 -13.81
C ILE A 32 -21.43 1.66 -14.29
N HIS A 33 -20.45 2.19 -15.03
CA HIS A 33 -20.51 3.56 -15.54
C HIS A 33 -21.71 3.76 -16.47
N ASN A 34 -22.00 2.78 -17.34
CA ASN A 34 -23.18 2.83 -18.20
C ASN A 34 -24.49 2.78 -17.39
N LYS A 35 -24.56 1.98 -16.32
CA LYS A 35 -25.74 1.94 -15.43
C LYS A 35 -25.89 3.20 -14.58
N GLN A 36 -24.79 3.80 -14.12
CA GLN A 36 -24.80 5.03 -13.33
C GLN A 36 -25.30 6.22 -14.15
N LEU A 37 -25.03 6.28 -15.46
CA LEU A 37 -25.62 7.29 -16.34
C LEU A 37 -27.15 7.17 -16.41
N ASP A 38 -27.68 5.94 -16.44
CA ASP A 38 -29.12 5.67 -16.44
C ASP A 38 -29.77 5.98 -15.07
N GLU A 39 -29.07 5.74 -13.96
CA GLU A 39 -29.55 5.97 -12.59
C GLU A 39 -29.45 7.45 -12.16
N ILE A 40 -28.41 8.18 -12.58
CA ILE A 40 -28.27 9.64 -12.36
C ILE A 40 -29.39 10.40 -13.08
N GLN A 41 -29.85 9.94 -14.25
CA GLN A 41 -31.03 10.49 -14.92
C GLN A 41 -32.33 10.29 -14.12
N GLN A 42 -32.37 9.33 -13.19
CA GLN A 42 -33.56 8.98 -12.38
C GLN A 42 -33.50 9.50 -10.93
N GLY A 43 -32.42 10.19 -10.54
CA GLY A 43 -32.41 11.11 -9.39
C GLY A 43 -32.39 10.47 -7.99
N ASN A 44 -31.90 9.24 -7.83
CA ASN A 44 -32.05 8.49 -6.58
C ASN A 44 -30.72 7.92 -6.04
N ILE A 45 -29.77 8.77 -5.66
CA ILE A 45 -28.49 8.30 -5.06
C ILE A 45 -28.69 8.13 -3.54
N SER A 46 -28.55 6.89 -3.06
CA SER A 46 -28.78 6.49 -1.66
C SER A 46 -27.47 6.45 -0.85
N ALA A 47 -27.53 6.68 0.48
CA ALA A 47 -26.37 6.66 1.38
C ALA A 47 -25.56 5.34 1.34
N SER A 48 -26.20 4.24 0.96
CA SER A 48 -25.54 2.94 0.75
C SER A 48 -24.57 2.92 -0.43
N GLU A 49 -24.71 3.82 -1.41
CA GLU A 49 -23.83 3.95 -2.57
C GLU A 49 -22.62 4.84 -2.27
N LEU A 50 -22.74 5.80 -1.35
CA LEU A 50 -21.60 6.57 -0.84
C LEU A 50 -20.61 5.66 -0.10
N ASP A 51 -21.12 4.69 0.67
CA ASP A 51 -20.29 3.70 1.35
C ASP A 51 -19.61 2.75 0.35
N SER A 52 -20.30 2.32 -0.71
CA SER A 52 -19.71 1.43 -1.73
C SER A 52 -18.63 2.14 -2.58
N LEU A 53 -18.82 3.43 -2.88
CA LEU A 53 -17.81 4.27 -3.52
C LEU A 53 -16.58 4.47 -2.64
N SER A 54 -16.78 4.64 -1.32
CA SER A 54 -15.68 4.77 -0.36
C SER A 54 -14.84 3.48 -0.29
N ILE A 55 -15.48 2.30 -0.32
CA ILE A 55 -14.82 0.99 -0.34
C ILE A 55 -14.08 0.79 -1.67
N GLN A 56 -14.64 1.27 -2.79
CA GLN A 56 -14.02 1.15 -4.12
C GLN A 56 -12.77 2.05 -4.28
N SER A 57 -12.65 3.12 -3.50
CA SER A 57 -11.48 4.00 -3.48
C SER A 57 -10.33 3.48 -2.60
N ARG A 58 -10.51 2.37 -1.86
CA ARG A 58 -9.44 1.80 -1.03
C ARG A 58 -8.26 1.45 -1.93
N GLY A 59 -7.13 2.11 -1.66
CA GLY A 59 -5.95 2.05 -2.51
C GLY A 59 -5.33 0.66 -2.47
N TRP A 60 -5.27 -0.02 -3.62
CA TRP A 60 -4.55 -1.30 -3.74
C TRP A 60 -3.06 -1.18 -3.35
N LYS A 61 -2.52 0.04 -3.42
CA LYS A 61 -1.15 0.36 -3.02
C LYS A 61 -0.95 0.14 -1.52
N ASP A 62 -1.95 0.48 -0.71
CA ASP A 62 -1.90 0.42 0.75
C ASP A 62 -1.85 -1.04 1.20
N ASP A 63 -2.73 -1.88 0.64
CA ASP A 63 -2.74 -3.32 0.90
C ASP A 63 -1.47 -4.01 0.38
N PHE A 64 -0.98 -3.60 -0.79
CA PHE A 64 0.26 -4.15 -1.36
C PHE A 64 1.49 -3.80 -0.53
N LEU A 65 1.62 -2.53 -0.13
CA LEU A 65 2.69 -2.09 0.76
C LEU A 65 2.60 -2.84 2.09
N LEU A 66 1.40 -2.94 2.68
CA LEU A 66 1.18 -3.69 3.91
C LEU A 66 1.68 -5.14 3.81
N ILE A 67 1.33 -5.85 2.74
CA ILE A 67 1.75 -7.24 2.51
C ILE A 67 3.29 -7.32 2.43
N ILE A 68 3.93 -6.46 1.64
CA ILE A 68 5.40 -6.45 1.49
C ILE A 68 6.09 -6.11 2.81
N THR A 69 5.56 -5.18 3.60
CA THR A 69 6.16 -4.79 4.88
C THR A 69 6.01 -5.89 5.93
N VAL A 70 4.83 -6.51 6.02
CA VAL A 70 4.50 -7.46 7.10
C VAL A 70 5.05 -8.86 6.81
N THR A 71 5.10 -9.28 5.55
CA THR A 71 5.62 -10.61 5.15
C THR A 71 6.97 -10.96 5.78
N PRO A 72 8.04 -10.14 5.64
CA PRO A 72 9.33 -10.48 6.24
C PRO A 72 9.28 -10.55 7.77
N LEU A 73 8.41 -9.77 8.43
CA LEU A 73 8.24 -9.81 9.89
C LEU A 73 7.67 -11.14 10.37
N VAL A 74 6.68 -11.68 9.66
CA VAL A 74 6.08 -12.97 9.99
C VAL A 74 7.05 -14.12 9.64
N LEU A 75 7.76 -14.02 8.51
CA LEU A 75 8.71 -15.04 8.08
C LEU A 75 9.95 -15.16 8.98
N CYS A 76 10.29 -14.13 9.76
CA CYS A 76 11.33 -14.24 10.79
C CYS A 76 11.04 -15.32 11.84
N PHE A 77 9.78 -15.69 12.06
CA PHE A 77 9.39 -16.75 13.01
C PHE A 77 9.47 -18.16 12.41
N VAL A 78 9.74 -18.29 11.10
CA VAL A 78 9.93 -19.57 10.42
C VAL A 78 11.43 -19.91 10.44
N PRO A 79 11.87 -20.96 11.16
CA PRO A 79 13.30 -21.24 11.37
C PRO A 79 14.11 -21.35 10.07
N GLU A 80 13.55 -22.00 9.04
CA GLU A 80 14.20 -22.19 7.74
C GLU A 80 14.37 -20.90 6.92
N MET A 81 13.54 -19.88 7.20
CA MET A 81 13.54 -18.60 6.47
C MET A 81 14.26 -17.49 7.23
N SER A 82 14.40 -17.60 8.55
CA SER A 82 15.02 -16.59 9.42
C SER A 82 16.39 -16.11 8.91
N ASP A 83 17.27 -17.04 8.55
CA ASP A 83 18.62 -16.68 8.06
C ASP A 83 18.57 -15.95 6.71
N HIS A 84 17.64 -16.31 5.83
CA HIS A 84 17.47 -15.66 4.53
C HIS A 84 16.96 -14.22 4.71
N ILE A 85 16.01 -14.00 5.62
CA ILE A 85 15.49 -12.67 5.91
C ILE A 85 16.57 -11.79 6.55
N LYS A 86 17.33 -12.34 7.51
CA LYS A 86 18.46 -11.65 8.15
C LYS A 86 19.51 -11.22 7.13
N ASN A 87 19.93 -12.13 6.25
CA ASN A 87 20.91 -11.84 5.21
C ASN A 87 20.36 -10.80 4.21
N GLY A 88 19.07 -10.87 3.88
CA GLY A 88 18.40 -9.88 3.04
C GLY A 88 18.43 -8.47 3.63
N PHE A 89 18.08 -8.31 4.90
CA PHE A 89 18.17 -7.00 5.57
C PHE A 89 19.59 -6.47 5.68
N GLN A 90 20.58 -7.35 5.89
CA GLN A 90 21.99 -6.96 5.88
C GLN A 90 22.43 -6.46 4.49
N ALA A 91 22.05 -7.16 3.43
CA ALA A 91 22.33 -6.73 2.06
C ALA A 91 21.66 -5.39 1.74
N LEU A 92 20.39 -5.20 2.13
CA LEU A 92 19.69 -3.93 1.95
C LEU A 92 20.41 -2.77 2.66
N ASN A 93 20.84 -2.97 3.90
CA ASN A 93 21.56 -1.96 4.67
C ASN A 93 22.94 -1.63 4.08
N ALA A 94 23.64 -2.62 3.50
CA ALA A 94 24.97 -2.43 2.94
C ALA A 94 24.96 -1.88 1.51
N SER A 95 23.97 -2.26 0.70
CA SER A 95 23.97 -2.00 -0.75
C SER A 95 23.02 -0.90 -1.18
N VAL A 96 21.98 -0.58 -0.40
CA VAL A 96 21.01 0.44 -0.81
C VAL A 96 21.44 1.82 -0.29
N PRO A 97 21.57 2.82 -1.16
CA PRO A 97 21.87 4.18 -0.74
C PRO A 97 20.78 4.79 0.15
N GLU A 98 21.19 5.67 1.08
CA GLU A 98 20.28 6.31 2.04
C GLU A 98 19.16 7.11 1.35
N TRP A 99 19.46 7.84 0.28
CA TRP A 99 18.47 8.63 -0.46
C TRP A 99 17.30 7.78 -0.99
N TYR A 100 17.57 6.53 -1.36
CA TYR A 100 16.54 5.62 -1.87
C TYR A 100 15.63 5.15 -0.73
N MET A 101 16.22 4.81 0.42
CA MET A 101 15.47 4.44 1.61
C MET A 101 14.61 5.60 2.14
N LEU A 102 15.10 6.83 2.07
CA LEU A 102 14.33 8.04 2.38
C LEU A 102 13.16 8.25 1.41
N ALA A 103 13.38 8.05 0.10
CA ALA A 103 12.30 8.11 -0.89
C ALA A 103 11.23 7.05 -0.62
N LEU A 104 11.64 5.82 -0.28
CA LEU A 104 10.72 4.76 0.11
C LEU A 104 9.93 5.12 1.38
N ALA A 105 10.59 5.67 2.40
CA ALA A 105 9.90 6.15 3.61
C ALA A 105 8.83 7.21 3.30
N LEU A 106 9.08 8.12 2.36
CA LEU A 106 8.09 9.10 1.90
C LEU A 106 6.88 8.43 1.21
N VAL A 107 7.09 7.36 0.45
CA VAL A 107 5.99 6.57 -0.13
C VAL A 107 5.13 5.93 0.97
N TYR A 108 5.74 5.38 2.01
CA TYR A 108 5.01 4.82 3.16
C TYR A 108 4.18 5.88 3.87
N ILE A 109 4.79 7.03 4.15
CA ILE A 109 4.14 8.19 4.75
C ILE A 109 2.90 8.61 3.98
N ASP A 110 3.00 8.62 2.65
CA ASP A 110 1.92 9.04 1.78
C ASP A 110 0.78 8.03 1.75
N THR A 111 1.16 6.76 1.56
CA THR A 111 0.25 5.62 1.41
C THR A 111 -0.55 5.39 2.70
N PHE A 112 0.09 5.41 3.88
CA PHE A 112 -0.59 5.18 5.15
C PHE A 112 -1.24 6.43 5.75
N GLY A 113 -1.31 7.54 5.01
CA GLY A 113 -2.00 8.75 5.46
C GLY A 113 -1.28 9.55 6.55
N PHE A 114 0.00 9.26 6.82
CA PHE A 114 0.80 10.00 7.81
C PHE A 114 1.17 11.42 7.35
N ARG A 115 0.90 11.77 6.08
CA ARG A 115 1.10 13.11 5.51
C ARG A 115 0.57 14.25 6.39
N ARG A 116 -0.59 14.08 7.03
CA ARG A 116 -1.18 15.11 7.92
C ARG A 116 -0.37 15.28 9.21
N ILE A 117 0.08 14.18 9.82
CA ILE A 117 0.88 14.20 11.04
C ILE A 117 2.22 14.87 10.77
N LEU A 118 2.88 14.54 9.66
CA LEU A 118 4.14 15.19 9.28
C LEU A 118 3.99 16.68 9.06
N ARG A 119 2.93 17.11 8.38
CA ARG A 119 2.65 18.54 8.21
C ARG A 119 2.55 19.25 9.56
N ASN A 120 1.82 18.66 10.52
CA ASN A 120 1.63 19.23 11.85
C ASN A 120 2.95 19.26 12.66
N VAL A 121 3.75 18.20 12.60
CA VAL A 121 5.06 18.15 13.25
C VAL A 121 5.99 19.21 12.67
N PHE A 122 6.02 19.32 11.33
CA PHE A 122 6.85 20.29 10.64
C PHE A 122 6.43 21.73 10.94
N SER A 123 5.12 22.02 10.94
CA SER A 123 4.62 23.35 11.30
C SER A 123 4.94 23.72 12.75
N ASN A 124 4.85 22.77 13.68
CA ASN A 124 5.16 23.02 15.10
C ASN A 124 6.66 23.23 15.32
N TYR A 125 7.50 22.46 14.62
CA TYR A 125 8.95 22.62 14.65
C TYR A 125 9.37 24.01 14.13
N LEU A 126 8.83 24.42 12.98
CA LEU A 126 9.11 25.75 12.41
C LEU A 126 8.62 26.88 13.32
N ASN A 127 7.41 26.79 13.86
CA ASN A 127 6.88 27.79 14.79
C ASN A 127 7.73 27.93 16.06
N THR A 128 8.27 26.82 16.57
CA THR A 128 9.15 26.83 17.74
C THR A 128 10.51 27.47 17.41
N LYS A 129 11.11 27.13 16.26
CA LYS A 129 12.37 27.74 15.80
C LYS A 129 12.25 29.23 15.53
N ILE A 130 11.16 29.68 14.92
CA ILE A 130 10.90 31.10 14.64
C ILE A 130 10.71 31.90 15.93
N LYS A 131 10.07 31.32 16.95
CA LYS A 131 9.91 31.95 18.27
C LYS A 131 11.22 32.10 19.06
N ILE A 132 12.19 31.22 18.85
CA ILE A 132 13.49 31.25 19.56
C ILE A 132 14.50 32.17 18.85
N GLY A 133 14.30 32.42 17.54
CA GLY A 133 15.16 33.32 16.74
C GLY A 133 14.78 34.81 16.81
N LYS A 134 13.79 35.18 17.64
CA LYS A 134 13.45 36.56 18.00
C LYS A 134 13.74 36.76 19.48
#